data_AF-A0A940HRD8-F1
#
_entry.id   AF-A0A940HRD8-F1
#
_cell.length_a   1.000
_cell.length_b   1.000
_cell.length_c   1.000
_cell.angle_alpha   90.00
_cell.angle_beta   90.00
_cell.angle_gamma   90.00
#
_symmetry.space_group_name_H-M   'P 1'
#
loop_
_entity.id
_entity.type
_entity.pdbx_description
1 polymer ?
#
loop_
_entity_poly.entity_id
_entity_poly.type
_entity_poly.pdbx_seq_one_letter_code
_entity_poly.pdbx_strand_id
1 'polypeptide(L)'
;MNQRELRRHITKRLRAGYEINDMLNELQEKGVSKEQVDAVMNDPRDRAATARPLRIGINIVCMLVFLFIKNKYNLTQPDLIKLGLGTLGVMLLSSLLLLRWQKG
;
A
#
# COMPACT_ATOMS: atom_id res chain seq x y z
N MET A 1 17.38 -9.86 -20.50
CA MET A 1 17.26 -9.62 -19.05
C MET A 1 16.21 -10.57 -18.47
N ASN A 2 16.45 -11.16 -17.30
CA ASN A 2 15.50 -12.08 -16.65
C ASN A 2 14.37 -11.30 -15.92
N GLN A 3 13.16 -11.86 -15.75
CA GLN A 3 12.04 -11.20 -15.06
C GLN A 3 12.36 -10.65 -13.65
N ARG A 4 13.16 -11.36 -12.84
CA ARG A 4 13.61 -10.90 -11.51
C ARG A 4 14.52 -9.68 -11.61
N GLU A 5 15.38 -9.64 -12.62
CA GLU A 5 16.28 -8.50 -12.87
C GLU A 5 15.50 -7.30 -13.39
N LEU A 6 14.57 -7.53 -14.33
CA LEU A 6 13.66 -6.51 -14.85
C LEU A 6 12.87 -5.86 -13.72
N ARG A 7 12.30 -6.68 -12.83
CA ARG A 7 11.56 -6.19 -11.65
C ARG A 7 12.42 -5.33 -10.73
N ARG A 8 13.63 -5.80 -10.38
CA ARG A 8 14.56 -5.01 -9.55
C ARG A 8 14.94 -3.69 -10.23
N HIS A 9 15.14 -3.71 -11.54
CA HIS A 9 15.47 -2.52 -12.32
C HIS A 9 14.32 -1.50 -12.29
N ILE A 10 13.10 -1.92 -12.61
CA ILE A 10 11.90 -1.07 -12.58
C ILE A 10 11.68 -0.49 -11.18
N THR A 11 11.69 -1.33 -10.13
CA THR A 11 11.48 -0.85 -8.75
C THR A 11 12.56 0.15 -8.33
N LYS A 12 13.82 -0.06 -8.73
CA LYS A 12 14.93 0.85 -8.40
C LYS A 12 14.76 2.21 -9.10
N ARG A 13 14.38 2.22 -10.38
CA ARG A 13 14.14 3.44 -11.16
C ARG A 13 12.95 4.23 -10.61
N LEU A 14 11.83 3.57 -10.34
CA LEU A 14 10.65 4.21 -9.74
C LEU A 14 10.95 4.83 -8.38
N ARG A 15 11.72 4.15 -7.51
CA ARG A 15 12.13 4.71 -6.20
C ARG A 15 13.08 5.91 -6.31
N ALA A 16 13.86 5.96 -7.38
CA ALA A 16 14.74 7.09 -7.66
C ALA A 16 14.01 8.28 -8.31
N GLY A 17 12.69 8.17 -8.54
CA GLY A 17 11.89 9.24 -9.14
C GLY A 17 12.09 9.39 -10.65
N TYR A 18 12.55 8.35 -11.35
CA TYR A 18 12.65 8.39 -12.81
C TYR A 18 11.26 8.48 -13.45
N GLU A 19 11.16 9.32 -14.48
CA GLU A 19 10.01 9.41 -15.38
C GLU A 19 9.73 8.04 -16.02
N ILE A 20 8.45 7.66 -16.07
CA ILE A 20 8.03 6.35 -16.56
C ILE A 20 8.36 6.21 -18.06
N ASN A 21 8.18 7.27 -18.83
CA ASN A 21 8.43 7.26 -20.28
C ASN A 21 9.92 7.07 -20.59
N ASP A 22 10.80 7.74 -19.85
CA ASP A 22 12.26 7.62 -20.01
C ASP A 22 12.73 6.21 -19.65
N MET A 23 12.19 5.63 -18.57
CA MET A 23 12.48 4.26 -18.18
C MET A 23 11.98 3.26 -19.23
N LEU A 24 10.80 3.48 -19.81
CA LEU A 24 10.25 2.61 -20.86
C LEU A 24 11.12 2.65 -22.13
N ASN A 25 11.59 3.84 -22.53
CA ASN A 25 12.50 3.99 -23.65
C ASN A 25 13.84 3.27 -23.39
N GLU A 26 14.42 3.43 -22.19
CA GLU A 26 15.65 2.71 -21.80
C GLU A 26 15.48 1.19 -21.82
N LEU A 27 14.32 0.68 -21.38
CA LEU A 27 14.02 -0.75 -21.37
C LEU A 27 13.82 -1.28 -22.80
N GLN A 28 13.21 -0.48 -23.67
CA GLN A 28 13.03 -0.81 -25.08
C GLN A 28 14.37 -0.85 -25.83
N GLU A 29 15.28 0.09 -25.56
CA GLU A 29 16.67 0.06 -26.08
C GLU A 29 17.43 -1.18 -25.61
N LYS A 30 17.12 -1.71 -24.42
CA LYS A 30 17.66 -2.96 -23.89
C LYS A 30 16.97 -4.22 -24.41
N GLY A 31 16.06 -4.08 -25.38
CA GLY A 31 15.34 -5.18 -26.00
C GLY A 31 14.25 -5.81 -25.12
N VAL A 32 13.77 -5.09 -24.10
CA VAL A 32 12.62 -5.52 -23.29
C VAL A 32 11.34 -5.03 -23.96
N SER A 33 10.41 -5.94 -24.26
CA SER A 33 9.14 -5.54 -24.86
C SER A 33 8.25 -4.84 -23.83
N LYS A 34 7.38 -3.96 -24.30
CA LYS A 34 6.39 -3.28 -23.45
C LYS A 34 5.51 -4.28 -22.70
N GLU A 35 5.13 -5.40 -23.33
CA GLU A 35 4.32 -6.44 -22.70
C GLU A 35 5.04 -7.10 -21.52
N GLN A 36 6.36 -7.28 -21.61
CA GLN A 36 7.16 -7.81 -20.51
C GLN A 36 7.22 -6.83 -19.33
N VAL A 37 7.29 -5.52 -19.61
CA VAL A 37 7.24 -4.48 -18.59
C VAL A 37 5.86 -4.42 -17.93
N ASP A 38 4.79 -4.42 -18.72
CA ASP A 38 3.41 -4.42 -18.23
C ASP A 38 3.11 -5.65 -17.38
N ALA A 39 3.60 -6.83 -17.76
CA ALA A 39 3.46 -8.06 -16.98
C ALA A 39 4.14 -7.97 -15.60
N VAL A 40 5.29 -7.29 -15.52
CA VAL A 40 6.02 -7.10 -14.25
C VAL A 40 5.40 -5.99 -13.40
N MET A 41 4.97 -4.88 -14.01
CA MET A 41 4.32 -3.77 -13.31
C MET A 41 2.94 -4.15 -12.75
N ASN A 42 2.22 -5.04 -13.45
CA ASN A 42 0.92 -5.52 -12.99
C ASN A 42 1.00 -6.80 -12.15
N ASP A 43 2.19 -7.23 -11.70
CA ASP A 43 2.33 -8.43 -10.88
C ASP A 43 1.58 -8.24 -9.52
N PRO A 44 0.55 -9.06 -9.24
CA PRO A 44 -0.22 -8.98 -8.00
C PRO A 44 0.64 -9.20 -6.73
N ARG A 45 1.83 -9.79 -6.85
CA ARG A 45 2.77 -9.96 -5.72
C ARG A 45 3.28 -8.62 -5.16
N ASP A 46 3.41 -7.58 -5.98
CA ASP A 46 3.82 -6.24 -5.51
C ASP A 46 2.66 -5.49 -4.84
N ARG A 47 1.41 -5.72 -5.29
CA ARG A 47 0.20 -5.18 -4.61
C ARG A 47 0.08 -5.72 -3.19
N ALA A 48 0.42 -7.00 -2.98
CA ALA A 48 0.41 -7.63 -1.67
C ALA A 48 1.48 -7.07 -0.71
N ALA A 49 2.69 -6.81 -1.22
CA ALA A 49 3.80 -6.26 -0.43
C ALA A 49 3.54 -4.81 0.01
N THR A 50 2.83 -4.02 -0.80
CA THR A 50 2.55 -2.60 -0.54
C THR A 50 1.39 -2.40 0.45
N ALA A 51 0.40 -3.30 0.42
CA ALA A 51 -0.78 -3.19 1.30
C ALA A 51 -0.50 -3.52 2.77
N ARG A 52 0.49 -4.36 3.09
CA ARG A 52 0.86 -4.69 4.48
C ARG A 52 1.32 -3.46 5.29
N PRO A 53 2.34 -2.68 4.84
CA PRO A 53 2.74 -1.48 5.56
C PRO A 53 1.64 -0.42 5.59
N LEU A 54 0.79 -0.34 4.54
CA LEU A 54 -0.36 0.58 4.54
C LEU A 54 -1.39 0.23 5.62
N ARG A 55 -1.73 -1.06 5.77
CA ARG A 55 -2.64 -1.55 6.80
C ARG A 55 -2.10 -1.29 8.21
N ILE A 56 -0.81 -1.49 8.41
CA ILE A 56 -0.13 -1.18 9.69
C ILE A 56 -0.20 0.32 9.97
N GLY A 57 0.08 1.17 8.98
CA GLY A 57 0.01 2.63 9.11
C GLY A 57 -1.38 3.12 9.50
N ILE A 58 -2.43 2.65 8.81
CA ILE A 58 -3.82 3.00 9.13
C ILE A 58 -4.18 2.57 10.56
N ASN A 59 -3.77 1.37 10.96
CA ASN A 59 -4.04 0.87 12.30
C ASN A 59 -3.35 1.71 13.40
N ILE A 60 -2.09 2.12 13.18
CA ILE A 60 -1.36 2.99 14.12
C ILE A 60 -2.06 4.35 14.24
N VAL A 61 -2.44 4.96 13.11
CA VAL A 61 -3.14 6.26 13.11
C VAL A 61 -4.47 6.15 13.85
N CYS A 62 -5.28 5.12 13.60
CA CYS A 62 -6.53 4.88 14.32
C CYS A 62 -6.30 4.73 15.84
N MET A 63 -5.25 4.02 16.24
CA MET A 63 -4.92 3.85 17.66
C MET A 63 -4.46 5.16 18.31
N LEU A 64 -3.65 5.97 17.61
CA LEU A 64 -3.22 7.28 18.11
C LEU A 64 -4.39 8.24 18.29
N VAL A 65 -5.32 8.28 17.32
CA VAL A 65 -6.55 9.08 17.42
C VAL A 65 -7.40 8.61 18.59
N PHE A 66 -7.56 7.30 18.78
CA PHE A 66 -8.28 6.75 19.93
C PHE A 66 -7.68 7.19 21.26
N LEU A 67 -6.37 7.07 21.42
CA LEU A 67 -5.65 7.48 22.63
C LEU A 67 -5.73 8.99 22.86
N PHE A 68 -5.62 9.79 21.81
CA PHE A 68 -5.74 11.24 21.89
C PHE A 68 -7.13 11.67 22.36
N ILE A 69 -8.19 11.11 21.78
CA ILE A 69 -9.57 11.45 22.16
C ILE A 69 -9.85 10.98 23.60
N LYS A 70 -9.41 9.77 23.98
CA LYS A 70 -9.51 9.28 25.35
C LYS A 70 -8.85 10.25 26.35
N ASN A 71 -7.63 10.69 26.06
CA ASN A 71 -6.86 11.56 26.95
C ASN A 71 -7.44 12.97 27.04
N LYS A 72 -8.01 13.49 25.94
CA LYS A 72 -8.51 14.86 25.86
C LYS A 72 -9.92 15.04 26.43
N TYR A 73 -10.78 14.03 26.33
CA TYR A 73 -12.22 14.18 26.60
C TYR A 73 -12.72 13.47 27.86
N ASN A 74 -11.83 12.90 28.68
CA ASN A 74 -12.17 12.22 29.95
C ASN A 74 -13.42 11.34 29.84
N LEU A 75 -13.43 10.51 28.78
CA LEU A 75 -14.60 9.80 28.30
C LEU A 75 -15.16 8.83 29.35
N THR A 76 -16.48 8.76 29.44
CA THR A 76 -17.15 7.76 30.27
C THR A 76 -17.04 6.36 29.63
N GLN A 77 -17.21 5.28 30.41
CA GLN A 77 -17.18 3.91 29.88
C GLN A 77 -18.05 3.69 28.62
N PRO A 78 -19.30 4.18 28.53
CA PRO A 78 -20.10 4.00 27.31
C PRO A 78 -19.53 4.75 26.09
N ASP A 79 -18.90 5.91 26.28
CA ASP A 79 -18.26 6.64 25.18
C ASP A 79 -16.98 5.95 24.69
N LEU A 80 -16.22 5.35 25.61
CA LEU A 80 -15.07 4.50 25.28
C LEU A 80 -15.46 3.28 24.45
N ILE A 81 -16.58 2.63 24.76
CA ILE A 81 -17.08 1.48 24.00
C ILE A 81 -17.49 1.89 22.58
N LYS A 82 -18.22 3.01 22.43
CA LYS A 82 -18.60 3.55 21.11
C LYS A 82 -17.39 3.93 20.27
N LEU A 83 -16.41 4.60 20.88
CA LEU A 83 -15.17 4.98 20.21
C LEU A 83 -14.36 3.73 19.79
N GLY A 84 -14.28 2.73 20.67
CA GLY A 84 -13.60 1.46 20.40
C GLY A 84 -14.23 0.71 19.23
N LEU A 85 -15.55 0.55 19.22
CA LEU A 85 -16.30 -0.06 18.12
C LEU A 85 -16.09 0.69 16.80
N GLY A 86 -16.10 2.03 16.83
CA GLY A 86 -15.82 2.85 15.65
C GLY A 86 -14.43 2.62 15.09
N THR A 87 -13.40 2.60 15.94
CA THR A 87 -12.01 2.36 15.50
C THR A 87 -11.80 0.96 14.94
N LEU A 88 -12.40 -0.07 15.56
CA LEU A 88 -12.39 -1.43 15.02
C LEU A 88 -13.10 -1.51 13.66
N GLY A 89 -14.21 -0.81 13.49
CA GLY A 89 -14.92 -0.71 12.21
C GLY A 89 -14.03 -0.14 11.10
N VAL A 90 -13.31 0.95 11.37
CA VAL A 90 -12.37 1.57 10.41
C VAL A 90 -11.20 0.63 10.08
N MET A 91 -10.65 -0.07 11.07
CA MET A 91 -9.58 -1.05 10.86
C MET A 91 -10.04 -2.25 10.00
N LEU A 92 -11.27 -2.72 10.19
CA LEU A 92 -11.85 -3.81 9.41
C LEU A 92 -12.18 -3.37 7.98
N LEU A 93 -12.79 -2.20 7.81
CA LEU A 93 -13.14 -1.64 6.50
C LEU A 93 -11.88 -1.38 5.66
N SER A 94 -10.85 -0.78 6.25
CA SER A 94 -9.58 -0.52 5.56
C SER A 94 -8.88 -1.83 5.17
N SER A 95 -8.94 -2.86 6.02
CA SER A 95 -8.42 -4.20 5.69
C SER A 95 -9.18 -4.85 4.54
N LEU A 96 -10.51 -4.74 4.49
CA LEU A 96 -11.35 -5.26 3.40
C LEU A 96 -11.10 -4.54 2.08
N LEU A 97 -10.97 -3.20 2.10
CA LEU A 97 -10.66 -2.41 0.92
C LEU A 97 -9.28 -2.77 0.35
N LEU A 98 -8.27 -2.95 1.22
CA LEU A 98 -6.94 -3.40 0.80
C LEU A 98 -6.96 -4.83 0.24
N LEU A 99 -7.76 -5.73 0.81
CA LEU A 99 -7.94 -7.08 0.27
C LEU A 99 -8.64 -7.08 -1.11
N ARG A 100 -9.62 -6.20 -1.31
CA ARG A 100 -10.28 -6.03 -2.61
C ARG A 100 -9.33 -5.44 -3.65
N TRP A 101 -8.52 -4.46 -3.26
CA TRP A 101 -7.49 -3.86 -4.11
C TRP A 101 -6.34 -4.82 -4.47
N GLN A 102 -6.06 -5.83 -3.64
CA GLN A 102 -5.11 -6.88 -3.98
C GLN A 102 -5.64 -7.89 -5.01
N LYS A 103 -6.97 -8.00 -5.17
CA LYS A 103 -7.62 -9.04 -5.99
C LYS A 103 -8.10 -8.56 -7.36
N GLY A 104 -8.24 -7.25 -7.58
CA GLY A 104 -8.44 -6.63 -8.89
C GLY A 104 -7.15 -5.97 -9.33
#